data_AF-D2Z2B0-F1
#
_entry.id   AF-D2Z2B0-F1
#
_cell.length_a   1.000
_cell.length_b   1.000
_cell.length_c   1.000
_cell.angle_alpha   90.00
_cell.angle_beta   90.00
_cell.angle_gamma   90.00
#
_symmetry.space_group_name_H-M   'P 1'
#
loop_
_entity.id
_entity.type
_entity.pdbx_description
1 polymer ?
#
loop_
_entity_poly.entity_id
_entity_poly.type
_entity_poly.pdbx_seq_one_letter_code
_entity_poly.pdbx_strand_id
1 'polypeptide(L)' 'MSVIKPCPFCWEKKVRPTQYETWNTGDKDRWWIVECPKCQTGGPIAASKKKAIELWNHREEEM' A
#
# COMPACT_ATOMS: atom_id res chain seq x y z
N MET A 1 -6.72 -13.75 -6.58
CA MET A 1 -6.87 -12.60 -5.65
C MET A 1 -5.67 -12.60 -4.72
N SER A 2 -4.84 -11.56 -4.71
CA SER A 2 -3.71 -11.46 -3.78
C SER A 2 -4.22 -11.11 -2.38
N VAL A 3 -3.97 -11.96 -1.40
CA VAL A 3 -4.36 -11.73 0.01
C VAL A 3 -3.37 -10.71 0.62
N ILE A 4 -3.87 -9.64 1.23
CA ILE A 4 -3.04 -8.60 1.85
C ILE A 4 -2.50 -9.12 3.19
N LYS A 5 -1.17 -9.15 3.37
CA LYS A 5 -0.53 -9.53 4.64
C LYS A 5 -0.86 -8.50 5.74
N PRO A 6 -1.02 -8.92 7.01
CA PRO A 6 -1.31 -8.02 8.13
C PRO A 6 -0.20 -6.98 8.33
N CYS A 7 -0.50 -5.88 9.01
CA CYS A 7 0.48 -4.85 9.28
C CYS A 7 1.72 -5.40 10.04
N PRO A 8 2.96 -5.12 9.62
CA PRO A 8 4.16 -5.64 10.29
C PRO A 8 4.39 -5.02 11.68
N PHE A 9 3.89 -3.81 11.93
CA PHE A 9 4.12 -3.09 13.19
C PHE A 9 3.12 -3.46 14.28
N CYS A 10 1.83 -3.49 13.95
CA CYS A 10 0.76 -3.69 14.95
C CYS A 10 -0.03 -4.99 14.75
N TRP A 11 0.30 -5.77 13.72
CA TRP A 11 -0.24 -7.10 13.42
C TRP A 11 -1.76 -7.12 13.22
N GLU A 12 -2.36 -5.95 13.04
CA GLU A 12 -3.79 -5.83 12.89
C GLU A 12 -4.23 -6.27 11.49
N LYS A 13 -5.39 -6.94 11.47
CA LYS A 13 -6.00 -7.52 10.26
C LYS A 13 -6.77 -6.49 9.42
N LYS A 14 -6.96 -5.27 9.95
CA LYS A 14 -7.58 -4.17 9.21
C LYS A 14 -6.48 -3.45 8.44
N VAL A 15 -6.39 -3.71 7.15
CA VAL A 15 -5.53 -3.02 6.19
C VAL A 15 -6.41 -2.61 5.02
N ARG A 16 -6.30 -1.37 4.56
CA ARG A 16 -7.11 -0.85 3.45
C ARG A 16 -6.21 -0.31 2.34
N PRO A 17 -6.54 -0.56 1.06
CA PRO A 17 -5.92 0.15 -0.04
C PRO A 17 -6.45 1.59 -0.08
N THR A 18 -5.56 2.55 -0.26
CA THR A 18 -5.84 3.97 -0.45
C THR A 18 -5.37 4.38 -1.85
N GLN A 19 -6.10 5.29 -2.49
CA GLN A 19 -5.70 5.88 -3.78
C GLN A 19 -5.19 7.30 -3.52
N TYR A 20 -4.05 7.65 -4.12
CA TYR A 20 -3.45 8.97 -4.02
C TYR A 20 -3.36 9.60 -5.42
N GLU A 21 -3.82 10.83 -5.54
CA GLU A 21 -3.71 11.63 -6.77
C GLU A 21 -2.61 12.67 -6.54
N THR A 22 -1.52 12.60 -7.31
CA THR A 22 -0.45 13.59 -7.21
C THR A 22 -0.82 14.84 -8.01
N TRP A 23 -0.77 16.00 -7.37
CA TRP A 23 -1.21 17.27 -7.97
C TRP A 23 -0.21 17.90 -8.97
N ASN A 24 1.01 17.35 -9.12
CA ASN A 24 2.15 18.07 -9.71
C ASN A 24 2.61 17.64 -11.10
N THR A 25 1.90 16.73 -11.76
CA THR A 25 2.20 16.36 -13.14
C THR A 25 0.87 16.34 -13.88
N GLY A 26 0.75 17.06 -14.99
CA GLY A 26 -0.51 17.15 -15.76
C GLY A 26 -1.07 15.81 -16.24
N ASP A 27 -0.33 14.71 -16.04
CA ASP A 27 -0.78 13.33 -16.13
C ASP A 27 -1.54 12.93 -14.86
N LYS A 28 -2.81 12.55 -15.02
CA LYS A 28 -3.66 11.99 -13.96
C LYS A 28 -3.20 10.56 -13.58
N ASP A 29 -1.94 10.41 -13.20
CA ASP A 29 -1.43 9.13 -12.70
C ASP A 29 -2.06 8.86 -11.33
N ARG A 30 -3.03 7.95 -11.33
CA ARG A 30 -3.68 7.46 -10.12
C ARG A 30 -2.76 6.45 -9.46
N TRP A 31 -2.23 6.80 -8.29
CA TRP A 31 -1.39 5.92 -7.52
C TRP A 31 -2.17 5.21 -6.40
N TRP A 32 -1.65 4.08 -5.95
CA TRP A 32 -2.25 3.20 -4.96
C TRP A 32 -1.23 2.91 -3.87
N ILE A 33 -1.69 2.86 -2.62
CA ILE A 33 -0.91 2.53 -1.44
C ILE A 33 -1.71 1.60 -0.53
N VAL A 34 -1.06 0.74 0.23
CA VAL A 34 -1.71 -0.02 1.31
C VAL A 34 -1.40 0.65 2.63
N GLU A 35 -2.43 0.97 3.41
CA GLU A 35 -2.30 1.66 4.70
C GLU A 35 -2.90 0.82 5.83
N CYS A 36 -2.24 0.85 6.99
CA CYS A 36 -2.81 0.32 8.22
C CYS A 36 -3.53 1.44 9.01
N PRO A 37 -4.86 1.41 9.18
CA PRO A 37 -5.61 2.42 9.95
C PRO A 37 -5.26 2.49 11.43
N LYS A 38 -4.63 1.47 12.02
CA LYS A 38 -4.27 1.46 13.45
C LYS A 38 -2.99 2.20 13.76
N CYS A 39 -1.92 1.90 13.03
CA CYS A 39 -0.60 2.51 13.24
C CYS A 39 -0.30 3.61 12.22
N GLN A 40 -1.22 3.88 11.30
CA GLN A 40 -1.09 4.84 10.21
C GLN A 40 0.14 4.61 9.31
N THR A 41 0.72 3.40 9.34
CA THR A 41 1.82 3.07 8.43
C THR A 41 1.28 2.91 7.01
N GLY A 42 1.92 3.58 6.07
CA GLY A 42 1.74 3.37 4.65
C GLY A 42 2.80 2.41 4.08
N GLY A 43 2.41 1.64 3.08
CA GLY A 43 3.31 0.86 2.24
C GLY A 43 3.91 1.68 1.09
N PRO A 44 4.62 1.02 0.17
CA PRO A 44 5.10 1.64 -1.05
C PRO A 44 3.93 2.11 -1.94
N ILE A 45 4.12 3.26 -2.60
CA ILE A 45 3.19 3.81 -3.59
C ILE A 45 3.39 3.06 -4.93
N ALA A 46 2.31 2.71 -5.61
CA ALA A 46 2.35 1.98 -6.88
C ALA A 46 1.30 2.46 -7.87
N ALA A 47 1.57 2.32 -9.18
CA ALA A 47 0.64 2.74 -10.24
C ALA A 47 -0.65 1.89 -10.33
N SER A 48 -0.74 0.77 -9.60
CA SER A 48 -1.95 -0.06 -9.60
C SER A 48 -2.20 -0.70 -8.23
N LYS A 49 -3.48 -0.98 -7.93
CA LYS A 49 -3.90 -1.68 -6.71
C LYS A 49 -3.16 -3.01 -6.51
N LYS A 50 -3.01 -3.79 -7.58
CA LYS A 50 -2.31 -5.09 -7.52
C LYS A 50 -0.85 -4.90 -7.11
N LYS A 51 -0.16 -3.96 -7.75
CA LYS A 51 1.25 -3.68 -7.46
C LYS A 51 1.44 -3.14 -6.04
N ALA A 52 0.55 -2.30 -5.54
CA ALA A 52 0.59 -1.83 -4.15
C ALA A 52 0.47 -2.98 -3.13
N ILE A 53 -0.43 -3.94 -3.39
CA ILE A 53 -0.57 -5.14 -2.56
C ILE A 53 0.65 -6.06 -2.66
N GLU A 54 1.20 -6.24 -3.87
CA GLU A 54 2.43 -7.02 -4.08
C GLU A 54 3.61 -6.41 -3.33
N LEU A 55 3.85 -5.10 -3.48
CA LEU A 55 4.91 -4.38 -2.78
C LEU A 55 4.71 -4.41 -1.27
N TRP A 56 3.48 -4.24 -0.79
CA TRP A 56 3.15 -4.44 0.62
C TRP A 56 3.55 -5.84 1.06
N ASN A 57 3.15 -6.89 0.35
CA ASN A 57 3.43 -8.27 0.73
C ASN A 57 4.91 -8.69 0.63
N HIS A 58 5.68 -8.06 -0.27
CA HIS A 58 7.12 -8.30 -0.50
C HIS A 58 8.05 -7.48 0.41
N ARG A 59 7.51 -6.66 1.33
CA ARG A 59 8.29 -5.82 2.25
C ARG A 59 9.30 -6.55 3.16
N GLU A 60 9.38 -7.87 3.12
CA GLU A 60 10.17 -8.73 4.04
C GLU A 60 11.19 -9.63 3.32
N GLU A 61 11.74 -9.22 2.18
CA GLU A 61 12.87 -9.97 1.57
C GLU A 61 14.24 -9.28 1.71
N GLU A 62 14.31 -8.10 2.34
CA GLU A 62 15.57 -7.37 2.56
C GLU A 62 15.76 -6.96 4.04
N MET A 63 15.71 -7.93 4.95
CA MET A 63 16.28 -7.79 6.31
C MET A 63 17.53 -8.65 6.44
#